data_AF-A0A8I0SPN0-F1
#
_entry.id   AF-A0A8I0SPN0-F1
#
_cell.length_a   1.000
_cell.length_b   1.000
_cell.length_c   1.000
_cell.angle_alpha   90.00
_cell.angle_beta   90.00
_cell.angle_gamma   90.00
#
_symmetry.space_group_name_H-M   'P 1'
#
loop_
_entity.id
_entity.type
_entity.pdbx_description
1 polymer ?
#
loop_
_entity_poly.entity_id
_entity_poly.type
_entity_poly.pdbx_seq_one_letter_code
_entity_poly.pdbx_strand_id
1 'polypeptide(L)'
;MENISNHDNGYDRLSLLIFLALGVILAVTCRDYGYSYDEFWQNRYYGKAVLSFYATLGLDDRATNYLDLYFFGGLYDAIAEALAWLLPLEGHTTRRMINALTGFMGLVGAWKTGRHIAGPRAGFWSLLNLATIPVFYGHMFINAKDIPVATGTIWTLYFLIRLAEKPWDVPNSLLLKLGLAMALALGVRIGSIILVGYAGLALILGLTIQYRQNPGRYTILSLIQSASLPRIIGIPLSVAFGLMALFWPALLTKPGVLAEAMQSAIHHAWGRSILFKGEYIPATHLPWDYLPVYIAANLPELLAVLAIPILIWSMMASIQSWRRLEAKLAIGPILLLVATLLPPLIVIVNHNVVYDGMRHVLFIVPPFAVLTGMAFASLSQIIERNKSVLRHGLTATLIFYFMHHLSIMVQLHPYQYTFYNVFSGGIPDAARRFETDYWLTSYREAAFKIMARGREIAEKEHVAFADRHFTVSVFFVFNNIQEFLPKNFSVTDMGKIADPDFIVASSRWNAHRSFPKVPIVDRVERMGMTFAVIRSRLPLTVSEHSK
;
A
#
# COMPACT_ATOMS: atom_id res chain seq x y z
N MET A 1 -5.54 -21.72 34.91
CA MET A 1 -5.34 -22.00 33.47
C MET A 1 -6.60 -21.74 32.65
N GLU A 2 -7.80 -22.15 33.11
CA GLU A 2 -9.09 -21.89 32.44
C GLU A 2 -9.41 -20.41 32.14
N ASN A 3 -9.10 -19.48 33.05
CA ASN A 3 -9.35 -18.05 32.81
C ASN A 3 -8.45 -17.43 31.73
N ILE A 4 -7.25 -17.99 31.50
CA ILE A 4 -6.32 -17.49 30.48
C ILE A 4 -6.75 -17.97 29.08
N SER A 5 -7.20 -19.23 28.96
CA SER A 5 -7.68 -19.76 27.67
C SER A 5 -8.99 -19.10 27.21
N ASN A 6 -9.89 -18.73 28.13
CA ASN A 6 -11.12 -18.02 27.78
C ASN A 6 -10.88 -16.58 27.29
N HIS A 7 -9.91 -15.86 27.87
CA HIS A 7 -9.54 -14.52 27.42
C HIS A 7 -8.84 -14.52 26.05
N ASP A 8 -7.97 -15.50 25.80
CA ASP A 8 -7.26 -15.67 24.52
C ASP A 8 -8.23 -15.98 23.36
N ASN A 9 -9.27 -16.79 23.62
CA ASN A 9 -10.34 -17.03 22.67
C ASN A 9 -11.17 -15.76 22.36
N GLY A 10 -11.26 -14.81 23.30
CA GLY A 10 -11.97 -13.55 23.12
C GLY A 10 -11.33 -12.67 22.04
N TYR A 11 -10.00 -12.54 22.04
CA TYR A 11 -9.29 -11.72 21.06
C TYR A 11 -9.36 -12.28 19.63
N ASP A 12 -9.39 -13.61 19.49
CA ASP A 12 -9.59 -14.25 18.19
C ASP A 12 -11.02 -14.00 17.65
N ARG A 13 -12.04 -14.08 18.53
CA ARG A 13 -13.42 -13.73 18.15
C ARG A 13 -13.56 -12.26 17.75
N LEU A 14 -12.94 -11.34 18.50
CA LEU A 14 -12.90 -9.91 18.15
C LEU A 14 -12.19 -9.68 16.81
N SER A 15 -11.08 -10.37 16.55
CA SER A 15 -10.38 -10.29 15.26
C SER A 15 -11.26 -10.78 14.11
N LEU A 16 -12.02 -11.87 14.31
CA LEU A 16 -12.98 -12.36 13.32
C LEU A 16 -14.10 -11.34 13.04
N LEU A 17 -14.64 -10.69 14.08
CA LEU A 17 -15.63 -9.63 13.91
C LEU A 17 -15.08 -8.45 13.10
N ILE A 18 -13.83 -8.04 13.34
CA ILE A 18 -13.15 -7.01 12.55
C ILE A 18 -13.01 -7.46 11.10
N PHE A 19 -12.59 -8.69 10.83
CA PHE A 19 -12.49 -9.21 9.46
C PHE A 19 -13.84 -9.23 8.73
N LEU A 20 -14.91 -9.64 9.41
CA LEU A 20 -16.26 -9.62 8.84
C LEU A 20 -16.74 -8.20 8.55
N ALA A 21 -16.56 -7.28 9.49
CA ALA A 21 -16.91 -5.87 9.32
C ALA A 21 -16.12 -5.24 8.16
N LEU A 22 -14.80 -5.46 8.11
CA LEU A 22 -13.95 -4.99 7.02
C LEU A 22 -14.35 -5.62 5.69
N GLY A 23 -14.67 -6.92 5.64
CA GLY A 23 -15.13 -7.57 4.42
C GLY A 23 -16.38 -6.92 3.83
N VAL A 24 -17.36 -6.60 4.68
CA VAL A 24 -18.58 -5.87 4.27
C VAL A 24 -18.24 -4.44 3.82
N ILE A 25 -17.44 -3.71 4.60
CA ILE A 25 -17.06 -2.33 4.26
C ILE A 25 -16.32 -2.30 2.92
N LEU A 26 -15.32 -3.15 2.71
CA LEU A 26 -14.56 -3.23 1.47
C LEU A 26 -15.47 -3.55 0.27
N ALA A 27 -16.43 -4.46 0.44
CA ALA A 27 -17.38 -4.83 -0.61
C ALA A 27 -18.32 -3.67 -0.99
N VAL A 28 -18.76 -2.89 -0.01
CA VAL A 28 -19.67 -1.75 -0.22
C VAL A 28 -18.93 -0.54 -0.80
N THR A 29 -17.70 -0.25 -0.34
CA THR A 29 -16.99 0.99 -0.66
C THR A 29 -16.02 0.88 -1.84
N CYS A 30 -15.80 -0.33 -2.40
CA CYS A 30 -14.83 -0.52 -3.49
C CYS A 30 -15.12 0.34 -4.74
N ARG A 31 -16.38 0.67 -4.98
CA ARG A 31 -16.83 1.47 -6.14
C ARG A 31 -16.63 2.97 -5.95
N ASP A 32 -16.38 3.43 -4.74
CA ASP A 32 -16.35 4.87 -4.42
C ASP A 32 -15.06 5.57 -4.85
N TYR A 33 -13.94 4.84 -4.84
CA TYR A 33 -12.62 5.32 -5.27
C TYR A 33 -12.66 5.82 -6.72
N GLY A 34 -11.62 6.52 -7.20
CA GLY A 34 -11.45 6.93 -8.61
C GLY A 34 -10.39 6.10 -9.34
N TYR A 35 -10.26 6.24 -10.66
CA TYR A 35 -9.10 5.68 -11.38
C TYR A 35 -7.82 6.30 -10.83
N SER A 36 -6.86 5.46 -10.47
CA SER A 36 -5.51 5.93 -10.17
C SER A 36 -4.74 6.10 -11.47
N TYR A 37 -3.80 7.05 -11.47
CA TYR A 37 -2.90 7.31 -12.59
C TYR A 37 -2.27 6.05 -13.21
N ASP A 38 -1.81 5.11 -12.37
CA ASP A 38 -1.15 3.88 -12.85
C ASP A 38 -2.14 2.86 -13.45
N GLU A 39 -3.43 2.93 -13.15
CA GLU A 39 -4.37 1.87 -13.52
C GLU A 39 -4.55 1.72 -15.04
N PHE A 40 -4.60 2.83 -15.77
CA PHE A 40 -4.80 2.79 -17.22
C PHE A 40 -3.59 2.20 -17.96
N TRP A 41 -2.39 2.71 -17.67
CA TRP A 41 -1.18 2.32 -18.38
C TRP A 41 -0.64 0.97 -17.92
N GLN A 42 -0.71 0.69 -16.62
CA GLN A 42 -0.11 -0.51 -16.06
C GLN A 42 -1.10 -1.65 -15.93
N ASN A 43 -2.08 -1.51 -15.04
CA ASN A 43 -2.95 -2.64 -14.73
C ASN A 43 -3.79 -3.08 -15.93
N ARG A 44 -4.12 -2.15 -16.84
CA ARG A 44 -4.89 -2.44 -18.05
C ARG A 44 -3.99 -2.65 -19.26
N TYR A 45 -3.21 -1.66 -19.70
CA TYR A 45 -2.47 -1.80 -20.97
C TYR A 45 -1.30 -2.79 -20.85
N TYR A 46 -0.45 -2.66 -19.83
CA TYR A 46 0.67 -3.60 -19.64
C TYR A 46 0.17 -5.00 -19.26
N GLY A 47 -0.84 -5.12 -18.39
CA GLY A 47 -1.49 -6.40 -18.09
C GLY A 47 -1.99 -7.13 -19.34
N LYS A 48 -2.67 -6.41 -20.26
CA LYS A 48 -3.08 -6.95 -21.57
C LYS A 48 -1.91 -7.35 -22.44
N ALA A 49 -0.84 -6.56 -22.47
CA ALA A 49 0.35 -6.87 -23.26
C ALA A 49 1.01 -8.17 -22.77
N VAL A 50 1.11 -8.38 -21.46
CA VAL A 50 1.66 -9.62 -20.88
C VAL A 50 0.80 -10.84 -21.25
N LEU A 51 -0.54 -10.73 -21.16
CA LEU A 51 -1.43 -11.81 -21.57
C LEU A 51 -1.35 -12.08 -23.08
N SER A 52 -1.27 -11.03 -23.90
CA SER A 52 -1.18 -11.14 -25.36
C SER A 52 0.13 -11.74 -25.82
N PHE A 53 1.25 -11.45 -25.14
CA PHE A 53 2.53 -12.10 -25.36
C PHE A 53 2.41 -13.63 -25.26
N TYR A 54 1.71 -14.14 -24.23
CA TYR A 54 1.50 -15.59 -24.11
C TYR A 54 0.47 -16.14 -25.11
N ALA A 55 -0.64 -15.44 -25.32
CA ALA A 55 -1.69 -15.87 -26.25
C ALA A 55 -1.17 -15.97 -27.70
N THR A 56 -0.19 -15.15 -28.06
CA THR A 56 0.41 -15.10 -29.40
C THR A 56 1.76 -15.81 -29.49
N LEU A 57 2.17 -16.53 -28.44
CA LEU A 57 3.48 -17.22 -28.36
C LEU A 57 4.68 -16.29 -28.66
N GLY A 58 4.59 -15.04 -28.22
CA GLY A 58 5.64 -14.04 -28.33
C GLY A 58 5.62 -13.19 -29.60
N LEU A 59 4.60 -13.32 -30.47
CA LEU A 59 4.45 -12.44 -31.63
C LEU A 59 4.07 -11.00 -31.23
N ASP A 60 3.26 -10.84 -30.18
CA ASP A 60 2.98 -9.54 -29.56
C ASP A 60 4.05 -9.23 -28.50
N ASP A 61 5.05 -8.45 -28.87
CA ASP A 61 6.22 -8.14 -28.05
C ASP A 61 6.07 -6.86 -27.20
N ARG A 62 4.88 -6.23 -27.18
CA ARG A 62 4.65 -4.95 -26.47
C ARG A 62 5.07 -5.01 -25.00
N ALA A 63 4.87 -6.16 -24.33
CA ALA A 63 5.27 -6.34 -22.93
C ALA A 63 6.79 -6.25 -22.70
N THR A 64 7.60 -6.30 -23.76
CA THR A 64 9.07 -6.27 -23.68
C THR A 64 9.66 -4.87 -23.86
N ASN A 65 8.87 -3.91 -24.34
CA ASN A 65 9.35 -2.58 -24.74
C ASN A 65 8.42 -1.42 -24.34
N TYR A 66 7.31 -1.71 -23.66
CA TYR A 66 6.32 -0.69 -23.32
C TYR A 66 6.76 0.24 -22.18
N LEU A 67 6.99 1.51 -22.53
CA LEU A 67 7.42 2.57 -21.60
C LEU A 67 8.59 2.10 -20.73
N ASP A 68 8.61 2.47 -19.46
CA ASP A 68 9.47 1.93 -18.41
C ASP A 68 8.86 0.70 -17.72
N LEU A 69 7.64 0.30 -18.11
CA LEU A 69 6.89 -0.77 -17.46
C LEU A 69 7.50 -2.15 -17.71
N TYR A 70 8.29 -2.32 -18.77
CA TYR A 70 9.04 -3.56 -19.00
C TYR A 70 10.12 -3.82 -17.94
N PHE A 71 10.47 -2.85 -17.08
CA PHE A 71 11.31 -3.07 -15.89
C PHE A 71 10.53 -3.64 -14.69
N PHE A 72 9.21 -3.73 -14.78
CA PHE A 72 8.35 -4.26 -13.74
C PHE A 72 7.87 -5.67 -14.11
N GLY A 73 7.77 -6.53 -13.09
CA GLY A 73 7.10 -7.82 -13.25
C GLY A 73 5.60 -7.60 -13.51
N GLY A 74 5.04 -8.35 -14.44
CA GLY A 74 3.64 -8.26 -14.84
C GLY A 74 2.72 -9.23 -14.10
N LEU A 75 3.15 -9.85 -13.01
CA LEU A 75 2.39 -10.91 -12.32
C LEU A 75 1.02 -10.40 -11.88
N TYR A 76 1.03 -9.29 -11.15
CA TYR A 76 -0.19 -8.74 -10.58
C TYR A 76 -1.08 -8.12 -11.65
N ASP A 77 -0.48 -7.42 -12.62
CA ASP A 77 -1.18 -6.76 -13.74
C ASP A 77 -1.87 -7.78 -14.65
N ALA A 78 -1.18 -8.88 -14.99
CA ALA A 78 -1.74 -9.94 -15.83
C ALA A 78 -2.88 -10.69 -15.12
N ILE A 79 -2.74 -10.99 -13.82
CA ILE A 79 -3.81 -11.62 -13.04
C ILE A 79 -5.02 -10.68 -12.95
N ALA A 80 -4.79 -9.40 -12.68
CA ALA A 80 -5.85 -8.40 -12.58
C ALA A 80 -6.61 -8.25 -13.91
N GLU A 81 -5.89 -8.24 -15.04
CA GLU A 81 -6.48 -8.17 -16.36
C GLU A 81 -7.26 -9.45 -16.72
N ALA A 82 -6.70 -10.63 -16.45
CA ALA A 82 -7.35 -11.90 -16.73
C ALA A 82 -8.67 -12.03 -15.95
N LEU A 83 -8.66 -11.68 -14.66
CA LEU A 83 -9.87 -11.68 -13.85
C LEU A 83 -10.88 -10.62 -14.30
N ALA A 84 -10.42 -9.44 -14.77
CA ALA A 84 -11.29 -8.43 -15.34
C ALA A 84 -12.01 -8.90 -16.63
N TRP A 85 -11.46 -9.87 -17.36
CA TRP A 85 -12.11 -10.48 -18.52
C TRP A 85 -13.06 -11.61 -18.14
N LEU A 86 -12.74 -12.37 -17.10
CA LEU A 86 -13.50 -13.56 -16.68
C LEU A 86 -14.73 -13.20 -15.83
N LEU A 87 -14.67 -12.13 -15.05
CA LEU A 87 -15.75 -11.73 -14.16
C LEU A 87 -16.79 -10.85 -14.90
N PRO A 88 -18.09 -10.98 -14.60
CA PRO A 88 -19.15 -10.18 -15.22
C PRO A 88 -19.21 -8.72 -14.70
N LEU A 89 -18.20 -8.31 -13.93
CA LEU A 89 -18.10 -6.97 -13.37
C LEU A 89 -17.35 -6.06 -14.35
N GLU A 90 -17.67 -4.77 -14.32
CA GLU A 90 -16.88 -3.76 -15.03
C GLU A 90 -15.40 -3.90 -14.65
N GLY A 91 -14.52 -3.97 -15.64
CA GLY A 91 -13.11 -4.31 -15.42
C GLY A 91 -12.41 -3.42 -14.40
N HIS A 92 -12.81 -2.15 -14.29
CA HIS A 92 -12.31 -1.24 -13.27
C HIS A 92 -12.67 -1.66 -11.84
N THR A 93 -13.96 -1.96 -11.62
CA THR A 93 -14.45 -2.47 -10.34
C THR A 93 -13.74 -3.77 -9.97
N THR A 94 -13.50 -4.65 -10.96
CA THR A 94 -12.74 -5.88 -10.76
C THR A 94 -11.32 -5.62 -10.25
N ARG A 95 -10.55 -4.74 -10.89
CA ARG A 95 -9.16 -4.45 -10.50
C ARG A 95 -9.08 -3.88 -9.09
N ARG A 96 -9.99 -2.99 -8.71
CA ARG A 96 -10.07 -2.45 -7.34
C ARG A 96 -10.42 -3.48 -6.31
N MET A 97 -11.36 -4.37 -6.64
CA MET A 97 -11.71 -5.46 -5.74
C MET A 97 -10.51 -6.39 -5.51
N ILE A 98 -9.72 -6.66 -6.55
CA ILE A 98 -8.47 -7.44 -6.44
C ILE A 98 -7.45 -6.71 -5.56
N ASN A 99 -7.28 -5.40 -5.72
CA ASN A 99 -6.45 -4.58 -4.83
C ASN A 99 -6.93 -4.68 -3.37
N ALA A 100 -8.23 -4.47 -3.14
CA ALA A 100 -8.82 -4.47 -1.82
C ALA A 100 -8.67 -5.83 -1.13
N LEU A 101 -8.90 -6.93 -1.88
CA LEU A 101 -8.69 -8.30 -1.43
C LEU A 101 -7.23 -8.58 -1.12
N THR A 102 -6.29 -8.08 -1.95
CA THR A 102 -4.85 -8.22 -1.69
C THR A 102 -4.46 -7.48 -0.41
N GLY A 103 -4.91 -6.24 -0.23
CA GLY A 103 -4.73 -5.49 1.00
C GLY A 103 -5.33 -6.20 2.22
N PHE A 104 -6.52 -6.79 2.07
CA PHE A 104 -7.17 -7.59 3.11
C PHE A 104 -6.32 -8.82 3.48
N MET A 105 -5.72 -9.50 2.49
CA MET A 105 -4.75 -10.56 2.74
C MET A 105 -3.50 -10.05 3.46
N GLY A 106 -3.09 -8.79 3.24
CA GLY A 106 -2.07 -8.11 4.04
C GLY A 106 -2.47 -7.95 5.50
N LEU A 107 -3.73 -7.57 5.79
CA LEU A 107 -4.29 -7.52 7.15
C LEU A 107 -4.28 -8.89 7.82
N VAL A 108 -4.69 -9.94 7.10
CA VAL A 108 -4.63 -11.33 7.58
C VAL A 108 -3.19 -11.74 7.88
N GLY A 109 -2.24 -11.35 7.03
CA GLY A 109 -0.81 -11.57 7.24
C GLY A 109 -0.32 -10.93 8.53
N ALA A 110 -0.63 -9.65 8.78
CA ALA A 110 -0.24 -8.96 10.00
C ALA A 110 -0.87 -9.59 11.26
N TRP A 111 -2.16 -9.90 11.22
CA TRP A 111 -2.86 -10.62 12.30
C TRP A 111 -2.20 -11.97 12.60
N LYS A 112 -1.94 -12.78 11.56
CA LYS A 112 -1.30 -14.10 11.72
C LYS A 112 0.11 -13.99 12.26
N THR A 113 0.89 -13.01 11.83
CA THR A 113 2.26 -12.80 12.33
C THR A 113 2.26 -12.39 13.78
N GLY A 114 1.48 -11.37 14.17
CA GLY A 114 1.36 -10.95 15.58
C GLY A 114 0.82 -12.07 16.47
N ARG A 115 -0.26 -12.72 16.01
CA ARG A 115 -0.89 -13.85 16.72
C ARG A 115 0.08 -15.01 16.89
N HIS A 116 0.82 -15.33 15.82
CA HIS A 116 1.81 -16.37 15.88
C HIS A 116 2.84 -15.98 16.90
N ILE A 117 3.61 -14.89 16.75
CA ILE A 117 4.72 -14.51 17.64
C ILE A 117 4.32 -14.41 19.11
N ALA A 118 3.31 -13.60 19.44
CA ALA A 118 3.01 -13.18 20.82
C ALA A 118 1.58 -13.48 21.30
N GLY A 119 0.84 -14.34 20.59
CA GLY A 119 -0.49 -14.83 21.01
C GLY A 119 -1.67 -13.99 20.50
N PRO A 120 -2.92 -14.44 20.73
CA PRO A 120 -4.13 -13.85 20.13
C PRO A 120 -4.27 -12.34 20.31
N ARG A 121 -3.90 -11.85 21.49
CA ARG A 121 -3.93 -10.42 21.83
C ARG A 121 -3.03 -9.57 20.93
N ALA A 122 -1.81 -10.04 20.65
CA ALA A 122 -0.90 -9.36 19.75
C ALA A 122 -1.46 -9.34 18.33
N GLY A 123 -2.02 -10.47 17.86
CA GLY A 123 -2.68 -10.54 16.56
C GLY A 123 -3.83 -9.55 16.41
N PHE A 124 -4.71 -9.45 17.41
CA PHE A 124 -5.81 -8.49 17.44
C PHE A 124 -5.29 -7.04 17.31
N TRP A 125 -4.31 -6.66 18.12
CA TRP A 125 -3.76 -5.30 18.05
C TRP A 125 -3.00 -5.06 16.73
N SER A 126 -2.31 -6.05 16.17
CA SER A 126 -1.67 -5.92 14.85
C SER A 126 -2.70 -5.66 13.74
N LEU A 127 -3.81 -6.39 13.76
CA LEU A 127 -4.92 -6.21 12.82
C LEU A 127 -5.55 -4.82 12.96
N LEU A 128 -5.95 -4.47 14.18
CA LEU A 128 -6.66 -3.22 14.44
C LEU A 128 -5.81 -2.02 14.04
N ASN A 129 -4.55 -1.96 14.47
CA ASN A 129 -3.66 -0.87 14.12
C ASN A 129 -3.44 -0.75 12.60
N LEU A 130 -3.17 -1.85 11.89
CA LEU A 130 -2.96 -1.79 10.44
C LEU A 130 -4.22 -1.36 9.68
N ALA A 131 -5.38 -1.87 10.08
CA ALA A 131 -6.67 -1.53 9.46
C ALA A 131 -7.05 -0.06 9.68
N THR A 132 -6.57 0.57 10.75
CA THR A 132 -6.85 1.97 11.09
C THR A 132 -5.74 2.95 10.70
N ILE A 133 -4.69 2.51 9.99
CA ILE A 133 -3.73 3.43 9.36
C ILE A 133 -4.36 3.91 8.04
N PRO A 134 -4.84 5.16 7.94
CA PRO A 134 -5.66 5.60 6.82
C PRO A 134 -4.92 5.53 5.49
N VAL A 135 -3.61 5.83 5.52
CA VAL A 135 -2.77 5.79 4.31
C VAL A 135 -2.68 4.39 3.73
N PHE A 136 -2.43 3.38 4.57
CA PHE A 136 -2.42 1.98 4.14
C PHE A 136 -3.81 1.57 3.64
N TYR A 137 -4.87 1.88 4.40
CA TYR A 137 -6.25 1.55 4.04
C TYR A 137 -6.68 2.12 2.69
N GLY A 138 -6.44 3.42 2.44
CA GLY A 138 -6.80 4.05 1.17
C GLY A 138 -6.05 3.45 -0.02
N HIS A 139 -4.78 3.10 0.16
CA HIS A 139 -3.99 2.44 -0.87
C HIS A 139 -4.51 1.03 -1.22
N MET A 140 -5.17 0.33 -0.29
CA MET A 140 -5.73 -1.00 -0.55
C MET A 140 -6.64 -1.02 -1.78
N PHE A 141 -7.27 0.09 -2.16
CA PHE A 141 -8.21 0.11 -3.29
C PHE A 141 -7.57 0.54 -4.62
N ILE A 142 -6.54 1.39 -4.57
CA ILE A 142 -6.07 2.13 -5.75
C ILE A 142 -4.64 1.78 -6.16
N ASN A 143 -3.87 1.11 -5.30
CA ASN A 143 -2.44 0.92 -5.48
C ASN A 143 -2.09 -0.54 -5.78
N ALA A 144 -2.00 -0.85 -7.07
CA ALA A 144 -1.67 -2.19 -7.58
C ALA A 144 -0.17 -2.56 -7.49
N LYS A 145 0.69 -1.68 -6.97
CA LYS A 145 2.12 -1.96 -6.80
C LYS A 145 2.48 -2.18 -5.34
N ASP A 146 2.24 -1.16 -4.52
CA ASP A 146 2.80 -1.11 -3.18
C ASP A 146 2.04 -2.05 -2.22
N ILE A 147 0.74 -2.26 -2.43
CA ILE A 147 -0.08 -3.15 -1.59
C ILE A 147 0.24 -4.63 -1.83
N PRO A 148 0.38 -5.14 -3.07
CA PRO A 148 0.87 -6.49 -3.30
C PRO A 148 2.26 -6.73 -2.72
N VAL A 149 3.19 -5.77 -2.85
CA VAL A 149 4.54 -5.85 -2.26
C VAL A 149 4.47 -5.89 -0.73
N ALA A 150 3.65 -5.03 -0.11
CA ALA A 150 3.42 -5.03 1.33
C ALA A 150 2.82 -6.35 1.84
N THR A 151 1.87 -6.90 1.09
CA THR A 151 1.21 -8.18 1.38
C THR A 151 2.18 -9.35 1.25
N GLY A 152 2.92 -9.43 0.15
CA GLY A 152 3.95 -10.44 -0.05
C GLY A 152 5.04 -10.36 1.02
N THR A 153 5.44 -9.14 1.43
CA THR A 153 6.43 -8.91 2.49
C THR A 153 5.97 -9.47 3.83
N ILE A 154 4.76 -9.14 4.31
CA ILE A 154 4.31 -9.60 5.62
C ILE A 154 4.10 -11.12 5.69
N TRP A 155 3.62 -11.73 4.60
CA TRP A 155 3.50 -13.19 4.49
C TRP A 155 4.86 -13.89 4.38
N THR A 156 5.82 -13.28 3.67
CA THR A 156 7.20 -13.76 3.64
C THR A 156 7.78 -13.77 5.04
N LEU A 157 7.66 -12.66 5.78
CA LEU A 157 8.13 -12.57 7.17
C LEU A 157 7.45 -13.62 8.07
N TYR A 158 6.13 -13.82 7.94
CA TYR A 158 5.40 -14.86 8.66
C TYR A 158 6.01 -16.26 8.45
N PHE A 159 6.21 -16.65 7.19
CA PHE A 159 6.76 -17.97 6.87
C PHE A 159 8.24 -18.10 7.23
N LEU A 160 9.02 -17.01 7.13
CA LEU A 160 10.42 -16.99 7.55
C LEU A 160 10.56 -17.18 9.06
N ILE A 161 9.70 -16.57 9.88
CA ILE A 161 9.70 -16.77 11.33
C ILE A 161 9.42 -18.24 11.66
N ARG A 162 8.40 -18.83 11.04
CA ARG A 162 8.06 -20.26 11.20
C ARG A 162 9.19 -21.20 10.79
N LEU A 163 9.86 -20.87 9.68
CA LEU A 163 11.02 -21.61 9.18
C LEU A 163 12.18 -21.53 10.19
N ALA A 164 12.47 -20.33 10.69
CA ALA A 164 13.57 -20.09 11.62
C ALA A 164 13.36 -20.75 12.99
N GLU A 165 12.12 -20.99 13.41
CA GLU A 165 11.81 -21.75 14.63
C GLU A 165 12.30 -23.20 14.53
N LYS A 166 12.13 -23.85 13.37
CA LYS A 166 12.43 -25.27 13.15
C LYS A 166 13.07 -25.51 11.78
N PRO A 167 14.31 -25.03 11.55
CA PRO A 167 14.96 -25.11 10.24
C PRO A 167 15.22 -26.55 9.77
N TRP A 168 15.14 -27.55 10.64
CA TRP A 168 15.37 -28.96 10.30
C TRP A 168 14.09 -29.71 9.87
N ASP A 169 12.91 -29.19 10.21
CA ASP A 169 11.63 -29.87 10.03
C ASP A 169 10.60 -28.91 9.40
N VAL A 170 11.00 -28.32 8.27
CA VAL A 170 10.14 -27.40 7.52
C VAL A 170 9.33 -28.20 6.51
N PRO A 171 7.98 -28.17 6.54
CA PRO A 171 7.18 -28.88 5.56
C PRO A 171 7.26 -28.20 4.18
N ASN A 172 7.26 -29.00 3.10
CA ASN A 172 7.28 -28.47 1.72
C ASN A 172 6.13 -27.50 1.45
N SER A 173 4.96 -27.70 2.07
CA SER A 173 3.82 -26.79 1.94
C SER A 173 4.11 -25.39 2.48
N LEU A 174 4.97 -25.25 3.49
CA LEU A 174 5.42 -23.95 3.98
C LEU A 174 6.42 -23.32 3.03
N LEU A 175 7.38 -24.09 2.51
CA LEU A 175 8.37 -23.61 1.54
C LEU A 175 7.72 -23.13 0.24
N LEU A 176 6.71 -23.85 -0.26
CA LEU A 176 5.91 -23.43 -1.40
C LEU A 176 5.17 -22.12 -1.13
N LYS A 177 4.52 -22.00 0.05
CA LYS A 177 3.83 -20.76 0.44
C LYS A 177 4.78 -19.58 0.62
N LEU A 178 5.99 -19.81 1.14
CA LEU A 178 7.06 -18.81 1.22
C LEU A 178 7.45 -18.35 -0.20
N GLY A 179 7.67 -19.28 -1.12
CA GLY A 179 7.97 -18.96 -2.52
C GLY A 179 6.84 -18.17 -3.20
N LEU A 180 5.57 -18.53 -2.97
CA LEU A 180 4.41 -17.79 -3.48
C LEU A 180 4.30 -16.37 -2.88
N ALA A 181 4.57 -16.22 -1.57
CA ALA A 181 4.57 -14.92 -0.92
C ALA A 181 5.69 -14.01 -1.46
N MET A 182 6.88 -14.57 -1.69
CA MET A 182 7.99 -13.86 -2.32
C MET A 182 7.70 -13.53 -3.79
N ALA A 183 7.07 -14.45 -4.54
CA ALA A 183 6.64 -14.23 -5.92
C ALA A 183 5.70 -13.04 -6.05
N LEU A 184 4.75 -12.88 -5.12
CA LEU A 184 3.81 -11.75 -5.13
C LEU A 184 4.52 -10.39 -5.05
N ALA A 185 5.61 -10.29 -4.29
CA ALA A 185 6.36 -9.04 -4.16
C ALA A 185 7.39 -8.84 -5.31
N LEU A 186 8.15 -9.89 -5.63
CA LEU A 186 9.18 -9.87 -6.68
C LEU A 186 8.58 -9.73 -8.08
N GLY A 187 7.46 -10.40 -8.32
CA GLY A 187 6.71 -10.35 -9.58
C GLY A 187 5.98 -9.03 -9.83
N VAL A 188 6.08 -8.06 -8.91
CA VAL A 188 5.58 -6.69 -9.07
C VAL A 188 6.74 -5.69 -9.12
N ARG A 189 7.72 -5.83 -8.23
CA ARG A 189 8.92 -4.97 -8.21
C ARG A 189 10.16 -5.76 -7.83
N ILE A 190 11.22 -5.61 -8.63
CA ILE A 190 12.52 -6.25 -8.37
C ILE A 190 13.20 -5.73 -7.10
N GLY A 191 12.89 -4.50 -6.66
CA GLY A 191 13.37 -3.96 -5.38
C GLY A 191 13.00 -4.83 -4.17
N SER A 192 11.99 -5.69 -4.30
CA SER A 192 11.62 -6.70 -3.29
C SER A 192 12.65 -7.83 -3.13
N ILE A 193 13.76 -7.83 -3.88
CA ILE A 193 14.88 -8.77 -3.71
C ILE A 193 15.48 -8.75 -2.31
N ILE A 194 15.27 -7.67 -1.56
CA ILE A 194 15.60 -7.59 -0.12
C ILE A 194 14.99 -8.73 0.71
N LEU A 195 13.86 -9.32 0.27
CA LEU A 195 13.23 -10.47 0.91
C LEU A 195 14.15 -11.72 0.93
N VAL A 196 15.03 -11.88 -0.06
CA VAL A 196 16.06 -12.94 -0.06
C VAL A 196 17.06 -12.70 1.07
N GLY A 197 17.44 -11.44 1.32
CA GLY A 197 18.27 -11.06 2.46
C GLY A 197 17.59 -11.38 3.79
N TYR A 198 16.29 -11.12 3.91
CA TYR A 198 15.51 -11.51 5.10
C TYR A 198 15.47 -13.03 5.28
N ALA A 199 15.37 -13.80 4.20
CA ALA A 199 15.42 -15.26 4.26
C ALA A 199 16.76 -15.78 4.77
N GLY A 200 17.87 -15.22 4.27
CA GLY A 200 19.22 -15.52 4.76
C GLY A 200 19.38 -15.17 6.24
N LEU A 201 18.94 -13.99 6.66
CA LEU A 201 18.97 -13.56 8.05
C LEU A 201 18.14 -14.50 8.95
N ALA A 202 16.91 -14.84 8.56
CA ALA A 202 16.04 -15.73 9.31
C ALA A 202 16.67 -17.11 9.50
N LEU A 203 17.29 -17.65 8.45
CA LEU A 203 17.99 -18.93 8.51
C LEU A 203 19.19 -18.87 9.47
N ILE A 204 20.04 -17.85 9.36
CA ILE A 204 21.21 -17.67 10.24
C ILE A 204 20.78 -17.57 11.71
N LEU A 205 19.77 -16.75 12.01
CA LEU A 205 19.27 -16.58 13.37
C LEU A 205 18.65 -17.87 13.92
N GLY A 206 17.86 -18.58 13.10
CA GLY A 206 17.24 -19.86 13.48
C GLY A 206 18.27 -20.94 13.78
N LEU A 207 19.27 -21.08 12.91
CA LEU A 207 20.37 -22.03 13.12
C LEU A 207 21.19 -21.69 14.36
N THR A 208 21.43 -20.40 14.62
CA THR A 208 22.19 -19.95 15.80
C THR A 208 21.48 -20.31 17.10
N ILE A 209 20.17 -20.05 17.19
CA ILE A 209 19.40 -20.38 18.39
C ILE A 209 19.34 -21.91 18.58
N GLN A 210 19.07 -22.67 17.51
CA GLN A 210 18.99 -24.13 17.60
C GLN A 210 20.31 -24.79 18.02
N TYR A 211 21.44 -24.28 17.50
CA TYR A 211 22.77 -24.72 17.92
C TYR A 211 23.00 -24.48 19.41
N ARG A 212 22.60 -23.30 19.93
CA ARG A 212 22.75 -22.96 21.34
C ARG A 212 21.81 -23.74 22.26
N GLN A 213 20.61 -24.08 21.80
CA GLN A 213 19.65 -24.89 22.55
C GLN A 213 20.08 -26.36 22.65
N ASN A 214 20.72 -26.89 21.60
CA ASN A 214 21.11 -28.30 21.52
C ASN A 214 22.56 -28.44 21.01
N PRO A 215 23.58 -28.07 21.81
CA PRO A 215 24.97 -28.18 21.41
C PRO A 215 25.33 -29.61 20.98
N GLY A 216 26.01 -29.75 19.83
CA GLY A 216 26.47 -31.05 19.31
C GLY A 216 25.44 -31.88 18.51
N ARG A 217 24.14 -31.55 18.58
CA ARG A 217 23.08 -32.27 17.82
C ARG A 217 22.90 -31.74 16.40
N TYR A 218 23.13 -30.44 16.21
CA TYR A 218 22.81 -29.72 14.97
C TYR A 218 24.03 -28.93 14.49
N THR A 219 24.74 -29.44 13.49
CA THR A 219 25.89 -28.76 12.87
C THR A 219 25.50 -28.30 11.47
N ILE A 220 26.06 -27.20 10.95
CA ILE A 220 25.81 -26.76 9.56
C ILE A 220 26.10 -27.90 8.56
N LEU A 221 27.13 -28.71 8.83
CA LEU A 221 27.45 -29.92 8.08
C LEU A 221 26.29 -30.94 8.05
N SER A 222 25.58 -31.18 9.15
CA SER A 222 24.43 -32.11 9.15
C SER A 222 23.20 -31.52 8.45
N LEU A 223 23.10 -30.20 8.30
CA LEU A 223 22.04 -29.53 7.55
C LEU A 223 22.27 -29.64 6.03
N ILE A 224 23.53 -29.56 5.61
CA ILE A 224 23.96 -29.77 4.22
C ILE A 224 23.84 -31.26 3.85
N GLN A 225 24.34 -32.16 4.71
CA GLN A 225 24.33 -33.61 4.49
C GLN A 225 22.91 -34.20 4.46
N SER A 226 21.92 -33.58 5.13
CA SER A 226 20.53 -34.05 5.12
C SER A 226 19.71 -33.59 3.90
N ALA A 227 20.32 -32.91 2.92
CA ALA A 227 19.64 -32.25 1.81
C ALA A 227 18.55 -31.23 2.23
N SER A 228 18.47 -30.91 3.53
CA SER A 228 17.48 -29.97 4.08
C SER A 228 17.77 -28.54 3.62
N LEU A 229 19.05 -28.14 3.59
CA LEU A 229 19.43 -26.79 3.19
C LEU A 229 19.17 -26.49 1.71
N PRO A 230 19.58 -27.34 0.74
CA PRO A 230 19.20 -27.17 -0.66
C PRO A 230 17.68 -27.13 -0.87
N ARG A 231 16.91 -27.91 -0.11
CA ARG A 231 15.44 -27.91 -0.18
C ARG A 231 14.83 -26.61 0.34
N ILE A 232 15.29 -26.13 1.49
CA ILE A 232 14.78 -24.91 2.16
C ILE A 232 15.08 -23.66 1.34
N ILE A 233 16.22 -23.63 0.66
CA ILE A 233 16.60 -22.52 -0.23
C ILE A 233 15.97 -22.72 -1.62
N GLY A 234 16.10 -23.90 -2.19
CA GLY A 234 15.72 -24.21 -3.56
C GLY A 234 14.22 -24.07 -3.80
N ILE A 235 13.36 -24.69 -2.99
CA ILE A 235 11.90 -24.66 -3.25
C ILE A 235 11.35 -23.22 -3.27
N PRO A 236 11.57 -22.37 -2.25
CA PRO A 236 11.02 -21.02 -2.27
C PRO A 236 11.60 -20.16 -3.40
N LEU A 237 12.92 -20.25 -3.67
CA LEU A 237 13.54 -19.46 -4.73
C LEU A 237 13.08 -19.91 -6.12
N SER A 238 12.96 -21.21 -6.37
CA SER A 238 12.44 -21.73 -7.65
C SER A 238 11.01 -21.26 -7.90
N VAL A 239 10.13 -21.29 -6.89
CA VAL A 239 8.77 -20.76 -7.03
C VAL A 239 8.77 -19.25 -7.23
N ALA A 240 9.54 -18.51 -6.42
CA ALA A 240 9.57 -17.05 -6.46
C ALA A 240 10.12 -16.51 -7.78
N PHE A 241 11.31 -16.94 -8.18
CA PHE A 241 11.95 -16.52 -9.42
C PHE A 241 11.30 -17.15 -10.65
N GLY A 242 10.77 -18.37 -10.54
CA GLY A 242 10.03 -19.01 -11.62
C GLY A 242 8.75 -18.24 -11.98
N LEU A 243 7.95 -17.86 -10.98
CA LEU A 243 6.76 -17.03 -11.21
C LEU A 243 7.11 -15.60 -11.63
N MET A 244 8.16 -15.01 -11.03
CA MET A 244 8.65 -13.70 -11.46
C MET A 244 9.03 -13.72 -12.94
N ALA A 245 9.83 -14.70 -13.39
CA ALA A 245 10.22 -14.85 -14.78
C ALA A 245 9.03 -15.16 -15.69
N LEU A 246 8.13 -16.06 -15.26
CA LEU A 246 6.93 -16.42 -16.01
C LEU A 246 5.99 -15.22 -16.25
N PHE A 247 6.02 -14.18 -15.42
CA PHE A 247 5.19 -13.00 -15.64
C PHE A 247 5.99 -11.78 -16.03
N TRP A 248 7.23 -11.95 -16.50
CA TRP A 248 8.09 -10.88 -16.94
C TRP A 248 8.66 -11.16 -18.34
N PRO A 249 7.87 -10.94 -19.41
CA PRO A 249 8.28 -11.24 -20.79
C PRO A 249 9.62 -10.63 -21.20
N ALA A 250 9.93 -9.41 -20.72
CA ALA A 250 11.21 -8.77 -20.95
C ALA A 250 12.39 -9.58 -20.39
N LEU A 251 12.24 -10.19 -19.21
CA LEU A 251 13.27 -11.05 -18.61
C LEU A 251 13.45 -12.36 -19.37
N LEU A 252 12.36 -12.95 -19.89
CA LEU A 252 12.42 -14.18 -20.68
C LEU A 252 13.10 -13.98 -22.03
N THR A 253 12.87 -12.84 -22.67
CA THR A 253 13.43 -12.52 -23.99
C THR A 253 14.85 -11.98 -23.89
N LYS A 254 15.16 -11.19 -22.85
CA LYS A 254 16.45 -10.53 -22.65
C LYS A 254 16.84 -10.58 -21.16
N PRO A 255 17.63 -11.57 -20.72
CA PRO A 255 18.05 -11.69 -19.32
C PRO A 255 18.79 -10.46 -18.75
N GLY A 256 19.46 -9.68 -19.60
CA GLY A 256 20.13 -8.42 -19.22
C GLY A 256 19.22 -7.37 -18.60
N VAL A 257 17.90 -7.44 -18.88
CA VAL A 257 16.88 -6.55 -18.29
C VAL A 257 16.89 -6.60 -16.76
N LEU A 258 17.32 -7.72 -16.15
CA LEU A 258 17.43 -7.81 -14.70
C LEU A 258 18.37 -6.74 -14.11
N ALA A 259 19.54 -6.54 -14.73
CA ALA A 259 20.52 -5.56 -14.27
C ALA A 259 20.02 -4.12 -14.52
N GLU A 260 19.41 -3.87 -15.68
CA GLU A 260 18.82 -2.58 -16.02
C GLU A 260 17.65 -2.23 -15.07
N ALA A 261 16.79 -3.20 -14.74
CA ALA A 261 15.69 -3.02 -13.82
C ALA A 261 16.17 -2.73 -12.39
N MET A 262 17.25 -3.39 -11.93
CA MET A 262 17.89 -3.08 -10.65
C MET A 262 18.48 -1.66 -10.64
N GLN A 263 19.12 -1.23 -11.72
CA GLN A 263 19.65 0.13 -11.84
C GLN A 263 18.52 1.18 -11.87
N SER A 264 17.45 0.91 -12.60
CA SER A 264 16.24 1.73 -12.67
C SER A 264 15.55 1.82 -11.31
N ALA A 265 15.53 0.75 -10.51
CA ALA A 265 14.95 0.77 -9.17
C ALA A 265 15.70 1.69 -8.18
N ILE A 266 16.98 2.00 -8.44
CA ILE A 266 17.80 2.89 -7.62
C ILE A 266 17.73 4.33 -8.16
N HIS A 267 17.94 4.51 -9.46
CA HIS A 267 18.09 5.83 -10.11
C HIS A 267 16.94 6.16 -11.06
N HIS A 268 15.71 5.80 -10.68
CA HIS A 268 14.55 5.98 -11.55
C HIS A 268 14.45 7.42 -12.05
N ALA A 269 14.39 7.62 -13.37
CA ALA A 269 14.49 8.93 -14.02
C ALA A 269 13.17 9.73 -13.94
N TRP A 270 12.59 9.87 -12.75
CA TRP A 270 11.40 10.68 -12.55
C TRP A 270 11.79 12.15 -12.33
N GLY A 271 11.91 12.89 -13.44
CA GLY A 271 12.39 14.27 -13.45
C GLY A 271 11.39 15.35 -13.00
N ARG A 272 10.41 15.03 -12.17
CA ARG A 272 9.40 15.99 -11.68
C ARG A 272 9.74 16.50 -10.28
N SER A 273 9.23 17.68 -9.96
CA SER A 273 9.29 18.22 -8.60
C SER A 273 8.15 17.69 -7.74
N ILE A 274 8.38 17.60 -6.44
CA ILE A 274 7.41 17.22 -5.42
C ILE A 274 7.28 18.32 -4.38
N LEU A 275 6.08 18.48 -3.85
CA LEU A 275 5.81 19.37 -2.73
C LEU A 275 6.30 18.73 -1.43
N PHE A 276 7.29 19.36 -0.79
CA PHE A 276 7.80 18.96 0.51
C PHE A 276 8.10 20.18 1.37
N LYS A 277 7.52 20.20 2.58
CA LYS A 277 7.60 21.31 3.54
C LYS A 277 7.24 22.69 2.96
N GLY A 278 6.41 22.72 1.90
CA GLY A 278 5.94 23.95 1.25
C GLY A 278 6.75 24.37 0.03
N GLU A 279 7.81 23.64 -0.32
CA GLU A 279 8.66 23.91 -1.47
C GLU A 279 8.60 22.79 -2.50
N TYR A 280 8.70 23.13 -3.78
CA TYR A 280 8.81 22.15 -4.86
C TYR A 280 10.28 21.76 -5.05
N ILE A 281 10.64 20.58 -4.56
CA ILE A 281 11.99 20.02 -4.69
C ILE A 281 12.04 18.99 -5.83
N PRO A 282 13.10 18.93 -6.65
CA PRO A 282 13.27 17.86 -7.63
C PRO A 282 13.33 16.49 -6.94
N ALA A 283 12.62 15.49 -7.46
CA ALA A 283 12.63 14.14 -6.86
C ALA A 283 14.01 13.46 -6.89
N THR A 284 14.95 13.97 -7.69
CA THR A 284 16.35 13.53 -7.74
C THR A 284 17.22 14.12 -6.63
N HIS A 285 16.75 15.13 -5.91
CA HIS A 285 17.51 15.86 -4.88
C HIS A 285 16.72 15.95 -3.58
N LEU A 286 16.38 14.80 -3.02
CA LEU A 286 15.61 14.74 -1.77
C LEU A 286 16.49 14.96 -0.54
N PRO A 287 16.02 15.74 0.45
CA PRO A 287 16.69 15.81 1.73
C PRO A 287 16.55 14.47 2.48
N TRP A 288 17.52 14.17 3.34
CA TRP A 288 17.57 12.92 4.12
C TRP A 288 16.31 12.70 4.97
N ASP A 289 15.66 13.78 5.38
CA ASP A 289 14.50 13.76 6.26
C ASP A 289 13.16 13.64 5.52
N TYR A 290 13.17 13.53 4.18
CA TYR A 290 11.98 13.32 3.37
C TYR A 290 11.13 12.15 3.86
N LEU A 291 11.72 10.93 3.91
CA LEU A 291 11.00 9.74 4.34
C LEU A 291 10.63 9.76 5.83
N PRO A 292 11.54 10.09 6.77
CA PRO A 292 11.18 10.20 8.19
C PRO A 292 10.00 11.14 8.45
N VAL A 293 9.98 12.31 7.80
CA VAL A 293 8.89 13.29 7.95
C VAL A 293 7.59 12.75 7.37
N TYR A 294 7.59 12.18 6.16
CA TYR A 294 6.37 11.60 5.59
C TYR A 294 5.82 10.44 6.42
N ILE A 295 6.67 9.50 6.85
CA ILE A 295 6.25 8.39 7.71
C ILE A 295 5.63 8.93 9.00
N ALA A 296 6.29 9.88 9.66
CA ALA A 296 5.76 10.47 10.89
C ALA A 296 4.44 11.21 10.66
N ALA A 297 4.29 11.94 9.55
CA ALA A 297 3.09 12.72 9.24
C ALA A 297 1.89 11.87 8.79
N ASN A 298 2.15 10.73 8.14
CA ASN A 298 1.12 9.82 7.61
C ASN A 298 0.66 8.76 8.64
N LEU A 299 1.37 8.61 9.76
CA LEU A 299 0.93 7.75 10.85
C LEU A 299 -0.12 8.45 11.73
N PRO A 300 -1.16 7.72 12.20
CA PRO A 300 -2.03 8.17 13.28
C PRO A 300 -1.25 8.72 14.49
N GLU A 301 -1.76 9.74 15.17
CA GLU A 301 -1.01 10.54 16.17
C GLU A 301 -0.37 9.67 17.26
N LEU A 302 -1.15 8.73 17.83
CA LEU A 302 -0.64 7.82 18.86
C LEU A 302 0.51 6.95 18.33
N LEU A 303 0.39 6.44 17.11
CA LEU A 303 1.42 5.61 16.49
C LEU A 303 2.66 6.43 16.12
N ALA A 304 2.49 7.68 15.69
CA ALA A 304 3.59 8.58 15.42
C ALA A 304 4.40 8.88 16.70
N VAL A 305 3.72 9.18 17.81
CA VAL A 305 4.36 9.45 19.13
C VAL A 305 5.02 8.18 19.69
N LEU A 306 4.35 7.02 19.57
CA LEU A 306 4.85 5.77 20.13
C LEU A 306 5.83 5.03 19.21
N ALA A 307 6.08 5.50 17.98
CA ALA A 307 6.93 4.79 17.03
C ALA A 307 8.32 4.45 17.61
N ILE A 308 9.04 5.44 18.16
CA ILE A 308 10.35 5.22 18.76
C ILE A 308 10.27 4.33 20.01
N PRO A 309 9.38 4.59 21.00
CA PRO A 309 9.16 3.66 22.12
C PRO A 309 8.87 2.21 21.71
N ILE A 310 8.06 1.99 20.68
CA ILE A 310 7.72 0.64 20.18
C ILE A 310 8.95 -0.05 19.59
N LEU A 311 9.78 0.67 18.83
CA LEU A 311 11.02 0.13 18.26
C LEU A 311 12.03 -0.24 19.35
N ILE A 312 12.22 0.63 20.35
CA ILE A 312 13.10 0.37 21.50
C ILE A 312 12.59 -0.83 22.30
N TRP A 313 11.30 -0.86 22.62
CA TRP A 313 10.67 -1.97 23.33
C TRP A 313 10.86 -3.29 22.57
N SER A 314 10.64 -3.29 21.26
CA SER A 314 10.79 -4.48 20.41
C SER A 314 12.23 -4.98 20.39
N MET A 315 13.21 -4.07 20.33
CA MET A 315 14.63 -4.39 20.41
C MET A 315 14.97 -5.02 21.77
N MET A 316 14.53 -4.42 22.88
CA MET A 316 14.76 -4.94 24.22
C MET A 316 14.11 -6.31 24.44
N ALA A 317 12.87 -6.49 23.97
CA ALA A 317 12.16 -7.76 24.01
C ALA A 317 12.92 -8.84 23.24
N SER A 318 13.42 -8.51 22.04
CA SER A 318 14.23 -9.42 21.22
C SER A 318 15.52 -9.85 21.92
N ILE A 319 16.24 -8.90 22.51
CA ILE A 319 17.49 -9.18 23.24
C ILE A 319 17.24 -10.10 24.45
N GLN A 320 16.16 -9.85 25.20
CA GLN A 320 15.81 -10.68 26.35
C GLN A 320 15.42 -12.10 25.94
N SER A 321 14.55 -12.24 24.92
CA SER A 321 14.16 -13.56 24.40
C SER A 321 15.32 -14.29 23.72
N TRP A 322 16.26 -13.56 23.09
CA TRP A 322 17.50 -14.15 22.55
C TRP A 322 18.37 -14.76 23.64
N ARG A 323 18.51 -14.08 24.79
CA ARG A 323 19.24 -14.62 25.95
C ARG A 323 18.56 -15.87 26.53
N ARG A 324 17.23 -15.93 26.47
CA ARG A 324 16.43 -17.10 26.87
C ARG A 324 16.33 -18.19 25.80
N LEU A 325 16.90 -17.94 24.62
CA LEU A 325 16.81 -18.82 23.45
C LEU A 325 15.35 -19.10 23.03
N GLU A 326 14.43 -18.16 23.24
CA GLU A 326 13.04 -18.27 22.79
C GLU A 326 12.94 -17.92 21.30
N ALA A 327 13.24 -18.88 20.41
CA ALA A 327 13.44 -18.66 18.98
C ALA A 327 12.43 -17.69 18.34
N LYS A 328 11.15 -17.95 18.53
CA LYS A 328 10.04 -17.14 18.01
C LYS A 328 10.04 -15.68 18.47
N LEU A 329 10.17 -15.46 19.78
CA LEU A 329 10.12 -14.12 20.41
C LEU A 329 11.43 -13.36 20.23
N ALA A 330 12.53 -14.07 19.95
CA ALA A 330 13.81 -13.48 19.62
C ALA A 330 13.90 -13.08 18.13
N ILE A 331 13.61 -14.01 17.23
CA ILE A 331 13.78 -13.84 15.78
C ILE A 331 12.67 -12.99 15.18
N GLY A 332 11.42 -13.19 15.63
CA GLY A 332 10.25 -12.48 15.12
C GLY A 332 10.42 -10.96 15.11
N PRO A 333 10.61 -10.31 16.27
CA PRO A 333 10.79 -8.86 16.30
C PRO A 333 12.10 -8.39 15.66
N ILE A 334 13.19 -9.18 15.62
CA ILE A 334 14.39 -8.83 14.84
C ILE A 334 14.06 -8.70 13.35
N LEU A 335 13.40 -9.70 12.76
CA LEU A 335 13.04 -9.66 11.33
C LEU A 335 12.07 -8.51 11.03
N LEU A 336 11.10 -8.27 11.92
CA LEU A 336 10.17 -7.15 11.78
C LEU A 336 10.86 -5.78 11.90
N LEU A 337 11.81 -5.61 12.85
CA LEU A 337 12.60 -4.40 13.00
C LEU A 337 13.45 -4.14 11.76
N VAL A 338 14.13 -5.16 11.24
CA VAL A 338 14.92 -5.05 10.01
C VAL A 338 14.01 -4.71 8.82
N ALA A 339 12.85 -5.36 8.70
CA ALA A 339 11.88 -5.06 7.65
C ALA A 339 11.29 -3.64 7.74
N THR A 340 11.15 -3.09 8.95
CA THR A 340 10.65 -1.73 9.15
C THR A 340 11.74 -0.66 8.93
N LEU A 341 12.97 -0.89 9.37
CA LEU A 341 14.02 0.14 9.43
C LEU A 341 15.01 0.10 8.26
N LEU A 342 15.34 -1.08 7.76
CA LEU A 342 16.37 -1.21 6.72
C LEU A 342 15.95 -0.58 5.38
N PRO A 343 14.71 -0.74 4.87
CA PRO A 343 14.36 -0.18 3.57
C PRO A 343 14.41 1.36 3.52
N PRO A 344 13.83 2.11 4.48
CA PRO A 344 13.99 3.56 4.53
C PRO A 344 15.45 3.98 4.66
N LEU A 345 16.26 3.26 5.45
CA LEU A 345 17.69 3.53 5.59
C LEU A 345 18.43 3.36 4.25
N ILE A 346 18.14 2.30 3.49
CA ILE A 346 18.72 2.09 2.16
C ILE A 346 18.36 3.25 1.22
N VAL A 347 17.10 3.70 1.22
CA VAL A 347 16.68 4.84 0.39
C VAL A 347 17.44 6.12 0.76
N ILE A 348 17.60 6.39 2.06
CA ILE A 348 18.31 7.58 2.55
C ILE A 348 19.80 7.52 2.20
N VAL A 349 20.46 6.39 2.44
CA VAL A 349 21.91 6.22 2.23
C VAL A 349 22.28 6.21 0.75
N ASN A 350 21.47 5.57 -0.09
CA ASN A 350 21.74 5.48 -1.52
C ASN A 350 21.14 6.65 -2.33
N HIS A 351 20.44 7.58 -1.67
CA HIS A 351 19.72 8.68 -2.32
C HIS A 351 18.76 8.19 -3.44
N ASN A 352 18.05 7.09 -3.19
CA ASN A 352 17.13 6.55 -4.19
C ASN A 352 16.01 7.56 -4.50
N VAL A 353 15.64 7.65 -5.78
CA VAL A 353 14.54 8.53 -6.22
C VAL A 353 13.21 7.98 -5.69
N VAL A 354 12.58 8.71 -4.78
CA VAL A 354 11.23 8.41 -4.26
C VAL A 354 10.32 9.63 -4.42
N TYR A 355 9.02 9.41 -4.49
CA TYR A 355 8.06 10.48 -4.69
C TYR A 355 6.67 10.12 -4.15
N ASP A 356 5.75 11.08 -4.15
CA ASP A 356 4.37 10.88 -3.71
C ASP A 356 4.27 10.34 -2.26
N GLY A 357 5.08 10.92 -1.38
CA GLY A 357 5.15 10.59 0.04
C GLY A 357 5.76 9.23 0.34
N MET A 358 5.17 8.50 1.29
CA MET A 358 5.71 7.23 1.80
C MET A 358 5.34 5.99 0.95
N ARG A 359 4.64 6.16 -0.19
CA ARG A 359 4.05 5.03 -0.93
C ARG A 359 5.08 3.98 -1.35
N HIS A 360 6.29 4.41 -1.74
CA HIS A 360 7.37 3.50 -2.18
C HIS A 360 7.92 2.61 -1.06
N VAL A 361 7.66 2.96 0.21
CA VAL A 361 8.06 2.17 1.38
C VAL A 361 6.85 1.68 2.16
N LEU A 362 5.64 1.67 1.57
CA LEU A 362 4.41 1.26 2.26
C LEU A 362 4.47 -0.17 2.83
N PHE A 363 5.34 -1.02 2.26
CA PHE A 363 5.60 -2.38 2.74
C PHE A 363 6.25 -2.46 4.14
N ILE A 364 6.73 -1.34 4.70
CA ILE A 364 7.18 -1.28 6.10
C ILE A 364 6.03 -1.17 7.10
N VAL A 365 4.83 -0.78 6.64
CA VAL A 365 3.69 -0.50 7.52
C VAL A 365 3.13 -1.77 8.17
N PRO A 366 2.93 -2.90 7.45
CA PRO A 366 2.51 -4.15 8.08
C PRO A 366 3.47 -4.66 9.17
N PRO A 367 4.81 -4.77 8.96
CA PRO A 367 5.69 -5.22 10.03
C PRO A 367 5.72 -4.25 11.22
N PHE A 368 5.64 -2.94 11.00
CA PHE A 368 5.53 -1.96 12.08
C PHE A 368 4.22 -2.12 12.87
N ALA A 369 3.10 -2.39 12.21
CA ALA A 369 1.84 -2.68 12.87
C ALA A 369 1.90 -3.97 13.71
N VAL A 370 2.68 -4.97 13.29
CA VAL A 370 2.93 -6.17 14.10
C VAL A 370 3.72 -5.84 15.36
N LEU A 371 4.82 -5.09 15.25
CA LEU A 371 5.61 -4.64 16.41
C LEU A 371 4.75 -3.84 17.40
N THR A 372 3.92 -2.93 16.88
CA THR A 372 2.93 -2.17 17.66
C THR A 372 1.96 -3.10 18.39
N GLY A 373 1.42 -4.10 17.69
CA GLY A 373 0.49 -5.06 18.27
C GLY A 373 1.11 -5.89 19.41
N MET A 374 2.37 -6.28 19.27
CA MET A 374 3.13 -6.94 20.33
C MET A 374 3.33 -6.03 21.55
N ALA A 375 3.74 -4.77 21.33
CA ALA A 375 3.94 -3.80 22.40
C ALA A 375 2.64 -3.52 23.17
N PHE A 376 1.53 -3.34 22.44
CA PHE A 376 0.21 -3.09 23.03
C PHE A 376 -0.30 -4.32 23.80
N ALA A 377 -0.06 -5.53 23.30
CA ALA A 377 -0.39 -6.76 24.01
C ALA A 377 0.37 -6.87 25.34
N SER A 378 1.66 -6.55 25.36
CA SER A 378 2.44 -6.56 26.59
C SER A 378 2.04 -5.45 27.57
N LEU A 379 1.80 -4.23 27.09
CA LEU A 379 1.34 -3.11 27.93
C LEU A 379 0.01 -3.45 28.61
N SER A 380 -0.92 -3.99 27.85
CA SER A 380 -2.26 -4.30 28.35
C SER A 380 -2.26 -5.47 29.35
N GLN A 381 -1.36 -6.45 29.20
CA GLN A 381 -1.13 -7.49 30.22
C GLN A 381 -0.56 -6.92 31.53
N ILE A 382 0.34 -5.93 31.46
CA ILE A 382 0.90 -5.27 32.65
C ILE A 382 -0.19 -4.51 33.41
N ILE A 383 -1.08 -3.82 32.69
CA ILE A 383 -2.13 -3.00 33.30
C ILE A 383 -3.20 -3.86 33.96
N GLU A 384 -3.57 -4.98 33.35
CA GLU A 384 -4.53 -5.94 33.93
C GLU A 384 -4.08 -6.51 35.27
N ARG A 385 -2.77 -6.59 35.52
CA ARG A 385 -2.21 -7.12 36.76
C ARG A 385 -2.22 -6.12 37.92
N ASN A 386 -2.20 -4.82 37.64
CA ASN A 386 -1.83 -3.82 38.65
C ASN A 386 -3.03 -3.07 39.26
N LYS A 387 -4.02 -2.55 38.49
CA LYS A 387 -5.20 -1.83 39.03
C LYS A 387 -6.40 -1.83 38.06
N SER A 388 -7.62 -2.12 38.54
CA SER A 388 -8.84 -2.16 37.72
C SER A 388 -9.23 -0.79 37.12
N VAL A 389 -9.06 0.30 37.87
CA VAL A 389 -9.37 1.67 37.39
C VAL A 389 -8.51 2.05 36.18
N LEU A 390 -7.20 1.77 36.24
CA LEU A 390 -6.27 2.05 35.13
C LEU A 390 -6.61 1.24 33.89
N ARG A 391 -7.06 -0.02 34.06
CA ARG A 391 -7.53 -0.87 32.97
C ARG A 391 -8.73 -0.26 32.24
N HIS A 392 -9.76 0.15 32.99
CA HIS A 392 -10.96 0.73 32.38
C HIS A 392 -10.65 2.09 31.73
N GLY A 393 -9.82 2.93 32.39
CA GLY A 393 -9.35 4.20 31.85
C GLY A 393 -8.62 4.03 30.51
N LEU A 394 -7.58 3.19 30.45
CA LEU A 394 -6.85 2.93 29.21
C LEU A 394 -7.77 2.36 28.11
N THR A 395 -8.64 1.42 28.47
CA THR A 395 -9.57 0.82 27.50
C THR A 395 -10.49 1.87 26.91
N ALA A 396 -11.06 2.75 27.73
CA ALA A 396 -11.90 3.86 27.27
C ALA A 396 -11.12 4.84 26.39
N THR A 397 -9.88 5.19 26.76
CA THR A 397 -9.00 6.05 25.95
C THR A 397 -8.69 5.43 24.58
N LEU A 398 -8.35 4.13 24.54
CA LEU A 398 -8.07 3.44 23.27
C LEU A 398 -9.32 3.34 22.40
N ILE A 399 -10.50 3.04 22.99
CA ILE A 399 -11.75 3.03 22.24
C ILE A 399 -12.03 4.41 21.64
N PHE A 400 -11.94 5.47 22.44
CA PHE A 400 -12.13 6.84 21.95
C PHE A 400 -11.13 7.19 20.83
N TYR A 401 -9.87 6.83 21.01
CA TYR A 401 -8.82 7.01 20.00
C TYR A 401 -9.15 6.33 18.67
N PHE A 402 -9.49 5.03 18.69
CA PHE A 402 -9.83 4.30 17.46
C PHE A 402 -11.13 4.81 16.83
N MET A 403 -12.15 5.16 17.64
CA MET A 403 -13.39 5.76 17.13
C MET A 403 -13.14 7.12 16.46
N HIS A 404 -12.29 7.95 17.06
CA HIS A 404 -11.87 9.22 16.46
C HIS A 404 -11.17 8.99 15.12
N HIS A 405 -10.22 8.05 15.04
CA HIS A 405 -9.55 7.72 13.78
C HIS A 405 -10.48 7.17 12.71
N LEU A 406 -11.41 6.30 13.08
CA LEU A 406 -12.44 5.82 12.15
C LEU A 406 -13.30 6.98 11.64
N SER A 407 -13.64 7.95 12.49
CA SER A 407 -14.39 9.14 12.06
C SER A 407 -13.62 9.97 11.03
N ILE A 408 -12.28 10.07 11.15
CA ILE A 408 -11.43 10.74 10.16
C ILE A 408 -11.42 9.94 8.85
N MET A 409 -11.28 8.61 8.93
CA MET A 409 -11.31 7.74 7.74
C MET A 409 -12.63 7.83 6.99
N VAL A 410 -13.77 7.97 7.70
CA VAL A 410 -15.08 8.19 7.09
C VAL A 410 -15.16 9.56 6.43
N GLN A 411 -14.72 10.62 7.11
CA GLN A 411 -14.73 11.98 6.55
C GLN A 411 -13.79 12.14 5.34
N LEU A 412 -12.67 11.42 5.32
CA LEU A 412 -11.74 11.43 4.20
C LEU A 412 -12.18 10.55 3.04
N HIS A 413 -13.16 9.65 3.20
CA HIS A 413 -13.51 8.70 2.16
C HIS A 413 -13.92 9.39 0.84
N PRO A 414 -13.44 8.92 -0.34
CA PRO A 414 -12.52 7.80 -0.61
C PRO A 414 -11.03 8.17 -0.72
N TYR A 415 -10.59 9.23 -0.06
CA TYR A 415 -9.23 9.79 -0.11
C TYR A 415 -8.39 9.47 1.15
N GLN A 416 -8.63 8.35 1.84
CA GLN A 416 -7.88 8.02 3.07
C GLN A 416 -6.35 7.93 2.85
N TYR A 417 -5.90 7.67 1.61
CA TYR A 417 -4.48 7.64 1.26
C TYR A 417 -3.79 9.01 1.35
N THR A 418 -4.54 10.11 1.44
CA THR A 418 -4.02 11.48 1.59
C THR A 418 -4.03 11.97 3.04
N PHE A 419 -4.16 11.05 4.01
CA PHE A 419 -4.23 11.41 5.43
C PHE A 419 -2.92 12.01 5.95
N TYR A 420 -3.07 13.06 6.75
CA TYR A 420 -2.02 13.71 7.51
C TYR A 420 -2.48 13.94 8.95
N ASN A 421 -1.62 13.63 9.91
CA ASN A 421 -1.91 13.80 11.33
C ASN A 421 -1.86 15.26 11.78
N VAL A 422 -2.39 15.53 12.97
CA VAL A 422 -2.47 16.89 13.54
C VAL A 422 -1.09 17.53 13.72
N PHE A 423 -0.03 16.76 14.02
CA PHE A 423 1.34 17.29 14.19
C PHE A 423 1.93 17.91 12.91
N SER A 424 1.38 17.55 11.75
CA SER A 424 1.78 18.13 10.47
C SER A 424 1.05 19.45 10.12
N GLY A 425 0.22 19.97 11.03
CA GLY A 425 -0.67 21.12 10.81
C GLY A 425 -2.11 20.72 10.49
N GLY A 426 -2.43 19.42 10.55
CA GLY A 426 -3.71 18.87 10.13
C GLY A 426 -3.89 18.89 8.61
N ILE A 427 -5.02 18.36 8.15
CA ILE A 427 -5.29 18.15 6.72
C ILE A 427 -5.20 19.44 5.87
N PRO A 428 -5.77 20.60 6.27
CA PRO A 428 -5.70 21.83 5.46
C PRO A 428 -4.30 22.44 5.31
N ASP A 429 -3.48 22.44 6.37
CA ASP A 429 -2.13 22.99 6.32
C ASP A 429 -1.16 22.00 5.64
N ALA A 430 -1.33 20.70 5.90
CA ALA A 430 -0.57 19.66 5.24
C ALA A 430 -0.73 19.72 3.72
N ALA A 431 -1.91 20.07 3.20
CA ALA A 431 -2.16 20.25 1.77
C ALA A 431 -1.29 21.33 1.10
N ARG A 432 -0.75 22.28 1.89
CA ARG A 432 0.15 23.34 1.39
C ARG A 432 1.62 22.93 1.48
N ARG A 433 1.92 21.92 2.30
CA ARG A 433 3.28 21.51 2.65
C ARG A 433 3.68 20.17 2.03
N PHE A 434 2.73 19.32 1.69
CA PHE A 434 2.95 17.96 1.23
C PHE A 434 2.02 17.60 0.07
N GLU A 435 2.38 16.59 -0.70
CA GLU A 435 1.58 16.05 -1.80
C GLU A 435 0.24 15.49 -1.31
N THR A 436 -0.86 15.76 -2.01
CA THR A 436 -2.21 15.33 -1.62
C THR A 436 -2.73 14.21 -2.53
N ASP A 437 -3.73 14.47 -3.36
CA ASP A 437 -4.24 13.50 -4.33
C ASP A 437 -3.28 13.37 -5.53
N TYR A 438 -2.16 12.69 -5.29
CA TYR A 438 -1.17 12.39 -6.32
C TYR A 438 -1.59 11.28 -7.29
N TRP A 439 -2.64 10.53 -6.95
CA TRP A 439 -3.21 9.49 -7.82
C TRP A 439 -4.30 10.01 -8.75
N LEU A 440 -4.76 11.25 -8.54
CA LEU A 440 -5.84 11.92 -9.28
C LEU A 440 -7.19 11.19 -9.21
N THR A 441 -7.45 10.50 -8.10
CA THR A 441 -8.71 9.75 -7.95
C THR A 441 -9.92 10.67 -7.74
N SER A 442 -9.68 11.92 -7.32
CA SER A 442 -10.71 12.96 -7.20
C SER A 442 -11.40 13.30 -8.52
N TYR A 443 -10.82 12.93 -9.66
CA TYR A 443 -11.42 13.17 -10.97
C TYR A 443 -12.73 12.40 -11.18
N ARG A 444 -12.96 11.29 -10.47
CA ARG A 444 -14.26 10.62 -10.47
C ARG A 444 -15.38 11.53 -9.94
N GLU A 445 -15.16 12.13 -8.77
CA GLU A 445 -16.15 13.05 -8.19
C GLU A 445 -16.28 14.31 -9.06
N ALA A 446 -15.18 14.78 -9.65
CA ALA A 446 -15.22 15.89 -10.58
C ALA A 446 -16.07 15.59 -11.83
N ALA A 447 -16.00 14.35 -12.37
CA ALA A 447 -16.84 13.91 -13.48
C ALA A 447 -18.33 13.99 -13.12
N PHE A 448 -18.73 13.49 -11.95
CA PHE A 448 -20.12 13.55 -11.51
C PHE A 448 -20.63 14.98 -11.33
N LYS A 449 -19.80 15.86 -10.77
CA LYS A 449 -20.11 17.28 -10.64
C LYS A 449 -20.26 17.96 -12.00
N ILE A 450 -19.36 17.70 -12.95
CA ILE A 450 -19.46 18.25 -14.31
C ILE A 450 -20.70 17.73 -15.03
N MET A 451 -21.04 16.44 -14.91
CA MET A 451 -22.27 15.90 -15.50
C MET A 451 -23.52 16.55 -14.94
N ALA A 452 -23.57 16.84 -13.64
CA ALA A 452 -24.68 17.56 -13.03
C ALA A 452 -24.80 18.98 -13.62
N ARG A 453 -23.68 19.72 -13.74
CA ARG A 453 -23.66 21.04 -14.38
C ARG A 453 -24.03 21.00 -15.86
N GLY A 454 -23.54 20.01 -16.61
CA GLY A 454 -23.89 19.83 -18.01
C GLY A 454 -25.39 19.60 -18.20
N ARG A 455 -26.05 18.86 -17.28
CA ARG A 455 -27.51 18.70 -17.29
C ARG A 455 -28.25 20.02 -17.05
N GLU A 456 -27.82 20.80 -16.06
CA GLU A 456 -28.39 22.14 -15.79
C GLU A 456 -28.27 23.07 -17.00
N ILE A 457 -27.15 23.01 -17.73
CA ILE A 457 -26.92 23.84 -18.92
C ILE A 457 -27.81 23.38 -20.07
N ALA A 458 -27.86 22.07 -20.35
CA ALA A 458 -28.70 21.55 -21.43
C ALA A 458 -30.19 21.87 -21.21
N GLU A 459 -30.66 21.80 -19.97
CA GLU A 459 -32.02 22.20 -19.59
C GLU A 459 -32.29 23.68 -19.85
N LYS A 460 -31.36 24.57 -19.48
CA LYS A 460 -31.45 26.02 -19.77
C LYS A 460 -31.41 26.35 -21.25
N GLU A 461 -30.64 25.57 -22.03
CA GLU A 461 -30.56 25.71 -23.48
C GLU A 461 -31.76 25.06 -24.20
N HIS A 462 -32.67 24.39 -23.47
CA HIS A 462 -33.79 23.62 -24.01
C HIS A 462 -33.36 22.53 -25.02
N VAL A 463 -32.19 21.92 -24.78
CA VAL A 463 -31.64 20.83 -25.59
C VAL A 463 -31.56 19.56 -24.74
N ALA A 464 -31.78 18.39 -25.35
CA ALA A 464 -31.57 17.13 -24.64
C ALA A 464 -30.10 16.99 -24.23
N PHE A 465 -29.84 16.58 -22.98
CA PHE A 465 -28.47 16.48 -22.44
C PHE A 465 -27.54 15.61 -23.31
N ALA A 466 -28.06 14.54 -23.91
CA ALA A 466 -27.29 13.66 -24.78
C ALA A 466 -26.84 14.32 -26.09
N ASP A 467 -27.57 15.33 -26.56
CA ASP A 467 -27.32 16.00 -27.84
C ASP A 467 -26.43 17.24 -27.66
N ARG A 468 -26.33 17.78 -26.44
CA ARG A 468 -25.41 18.86 -26.12
C ARG A 468 -24.00 18.30 -25.90
N HIS A 469 -23.11 18.60 -26.84
CA HIS A 469 -21.69 18.27 -26.73
C HIS A 469 -20.97 19.21 -25.76
N PHE A 470 -20.14 18.66 -24.88
CA PHE A 470 -19.31 19.41 -23.95
C PHE A 470 -17.83 19.10 -24.15
N THR A 471 -16.98 20.09 -23.97
CA THR A 471 -15.52 19.96 -24.04
C THR A 471 -14.90 20.11 -22.66
N VAL A 472 -14.05 19.15 -22.27
CA VAL A 472 -13.41 19.11 -20.95
C VAL A 472 -11.91 19.05 -21.12
N SER A 473 -11.23 20.01 -20.51
CA SER A 473 -9.77 20.07 -20.46
C SER A 473 -9.28 19.68 -19.08
N VAL A 474 -8.38 18.70 -19.01
CA VAL A 474 -7.99 18.05 -17.76
C VAL A 474 -6.51 18.21 -17.51
N PHE A 475 -6.15 18.61 -16.29
CA PHE A 475 -4.76 18.59 -15.89
C PHE A 475 -4.29 17.16 -15.71
N PHE A 476 -3.33 16.73 -16.51
CA PHE A 476 -2.60 15.48 -16.34
C PHE A 476 -3.52 14.24 -16.33
N VAL A 477 -3.53 13.49 -17.45
CA VAL A 477 -4.12 12.15 -17.57
C VAL A 477 -5.64 12.18 -17.65
N PHE A 478 -6.13 12.62 -18.81
CA PHE A 478 -7.56 12.70 -19.10
C PHE A 478 -8.31 11.36 -18.94
N ASN A 479 -7.63 10.21 -19.08
CA ASN A 479 -8.23 8.89 -18.85
C ASN A 479 -8.82 8.71 -17.44
N ASN A 480 -8.30 9.41 -16.43
CA ASN A 480 -8.80 9.33 -15.05
C ASN A 480 -10.21 9.94 -14.86
N ILE A 481 -10.65 10.78 -15.80
CA ILE A 481 -12.00 11.37 -15.79
C ILE A 481 -12.89 10.83 -16.91
N GLN A 482 -12.33 10.54 -18.09
CA GLN A 482 -13.08 10.22 -19.29
C GLN A 482 -13.97 8.99 -19.12
N GLU A 483 -13.49 7.96 -18.43
CA GLU A 483 -14.24 6.70 -18.20
C GLU A 483 -15.53 6.92 -17.38
N PHE A 484 -15.65 8.05 -16.67
CA PHE A 484 -16.86 8.40 -15.90
C PHE A 484 -17.80 9.36 -16.63
N LEU A 485 -17.42 9.86 -17.82
CA LEU A 485 -18.19 10.82 -18.59
C LEU A 485 -18.90 10.14 -19.78
N PRO A 486 -20.15 10.53 -20.10
CA PRO A 486 -20.86 10.01 -21.26
C PRO A 486 -20.24 10.52 -22.57
N LYS A 487 -20.60 9.86 -23.68
CA LYS A 487 -20.00 10.10 -25.01
C LYS A 487 -20.17 11.51 -25.55
N ASN A 488 -21.11 12.31 -25.04
CA ASN A 488 -21.27 13.70 -25.41
C ASN A 488 -20.19 14.62 -24.81
N PHE A 489 -19.33 14.13 -23.92
CA PHE A 489 -18.16 14.84 -23.42
C PHE A 489 -16.90 14.46 -24.19
N SER A 490 -16.25 15.45 -24.80
CA SER A 490 -14.93 15.35 -25.41
C SER A 490 -13.88 15.79 -24.40
N VAL A 491 -13.09 14.85 -23.90
CA VAL A 491 -12.09 15.08 -22.85
C VAL A 491 -10.68 15.06 -23.44
N THR A 492 -9.87 16.07 -23.16
CA THR A 492 -8.47 16.12 -23.57
C THR A 492 -7.57 16.62 -22.45
N ASP A 493 -6.27 16.36 -22.57
CA ASP A 493 -5.28 17.04 -21.71
C ASP A 493 -5.31 18.56 -21.93
N MET A 494 -4.92 19.28 -20.88
CA MET A 494 -4.74 20.73 -20.92
C MET A 494 -3.86 21.19 -22.08
N GLY A 495 -4.27 22.28 -22.72
CA GLY A 495 -3.56 22.91 -23.84
C GLY A 495 -3.96 22.39 -25.23
N LYS A 496 -4.69 21.27 -25.32
CA LYS A 496 -5.14 20.73 -26.62
C LYS A 496 -6.40 21.40 -27.17
N ILE A 497 -7.27 21.89 -26.30
CA ILE A 497 -8.46 22.67 -26.66
C ILE A 497 -8.20 24.11 -26.20
N ALA A 498 -8.31 25.07 -27.13
CA ALA A 498 -8.11 26.48 -26.83
C ALA A 498 -9.20 27.01 -25.89
N ASP A 499 -10.47 26.67 -26.18
CA ASP A 499 -11.62 27.16 -25.43
C ASP A 499 -12.55 26.05 -24.89
N PRO A 500 -12.10 25.21 -23.94
CA PRO A 500 -12.96 24.18 -23.33
C PRO A 500 -14.10 24.76 -22.47
N ASP A 501 -15.25 24.10 -22.50
CA ASP A 501 -16.42 24.41 -21.66
C ASP A 501 -16.13 24.23 -20.16
N PHE A 502 -15.41 23.15 -19.82
CA PHE A 502 -15.00 22.81 -18.46
C PHE A 502 -13.50 22.59 -18.37
N ILE A 503 -12.92 22.98 -17.24
CA ILE A 503 -11.53 22.72 -16.89
C ILE A 503 -11.48 22.03 -15.54
N VAL A 504 -10.85 20.86 -15.48
CA VAL A 504 -10.63 20.09 -14.25
C VAL A 504 -9.15 20.08 -13.92
N ALA A 505 -8.82 20.51 -12.72
CA ALA A 505 -7.44 20.65 -12.30
C ALA A 505 -7.23 20.20 -10.85
N SER A 506 -6.28 19.29 -10.64
CA SER A 506 -5.86 18.88 -9.30
C SER A 506 -5.16 20.01 -8.53
N SER A 507 -5.15 19.90 -7.19
CA SER A 507 -4.31 20.76 -6.36
C SER A 507 -2.80 20.50 -6.54
N ARG A 508 -2.43 19.30 -7.02
CA ARG A 508 -1.06 18.92 -7.36
C ARG A 508 -0.41 19.90 -8.33
N TRP A 509 0.86 20.24 -8.07
CA TRP A 509 1.66 21.20 -8.84
C TRP A 509 0.98 22.57 -9.04
N ASN A 510 0.09 22.95 -8.12
CA ASN A 510 -0.73 24.16 -8.22
C ASN A 510 -1.56 24.25 -9.52
N ALA A 511 -1.88 23.14 -10.17
CA ALA A 511 -2.57 23.14 -11.46
C ALA A 511 -3.95 23.81 -11.41
N HIS A 512 -4.65 23.70 -10.29
CA HIS A 512 -5.88 24.43 -10.01
C HIS A 512 -5.78 25.97 -10.17
N ARG A 513 -4.57 26.52 -10.17
CA ARG A 513 -4.28 27.96 -10.35
C ARG A 513 -3.97 28.35 -11.79
N SER A 514 -3.84 27.41 -12.72
CA SER A 514 -3.40 27.68 -14.10
C SER A 514 -4.40 28.50 -14.95
N PHE A 515 -5.66 28.64 -14.51
CA PHE A 515 -6.71 29.37 -15.23
C PHE A 515 -7.43 30.39 -14.33
N PRO A 516 -6.73 31.44 -13.86
CA PRO A 516 -7.31 32.36 -12.88
C PRO A 516 -8.49 33.17 -13.44
N LYS A 517 -8.55 33.35 -14.77
CA LYS A 517 -9.61 34.11 -15.46
C LYS A 517 -10.93 33.32 -15.62
N VAL A 518 -10.91 31.99 -15.49
CA VAL A 518 -12.11 31.16 -15.62
C VAL A 518 -12.70 30.92 -14.23
N PRO A 519 -13.98 31.25 -13.98
CA PRO A 519 -14.55 31.13 -12.65
C PRO A 519 -14.56 29.69 -12.15
N ILE A 520 -14.36 29.51 -10.84
CA ILE A 520 -14.54 28.22 -10.17
C ILE A 520 -16.03 28.01 -9.98
N VAL A 521 -16.54 26.89 -10.51
CA VAL A 521 -17.95 26.51 -10.39
C VAL A 521 -18.18 25.42 -9.35
N ASP A 522 -17.14 24.63 -9.05
CA ASP A 522 -17.20 23.57 -8.03
C ASP A 522 -15.80 23.12 -7.57
N ARG A 523 -15.73 22.38 -6.46
CA ARG A 523 -14.50 21.85 -5.87
C ARG A 523 -14.73 20.46 -5.29
N VAL A 524 -13.77 19.56 -5.44
CA VAL A 524 -13.74 18.27 -4.72
C VAL A 524 -12.90 18.48 -3.47
N GLU A 525 -13.54 18.45 -2.29
CA GLU A 525 -12.89 18.76 -1.02
C GLU A 525 -13.31 17.78 0.07
N ARG A 526 -12.39 17.51 1.01
CA ARG A 526 -12.70 16.89 2.31
C ARG A 526 -11.90 17.57 3.39
N MET A 527 -12.52 17.80 4.55
CA MET A 527 -11.85 18.31 5.75
C MET A 527 -10.97 19.55 5.48
N GLY A 528 -11.42 20.47 4.61
CA GLY A 528 -10.71 21.69 4.24
C GLY A 528 -9.54 21.53 3.25
N MET A 529 -9.29 20.32 2.73
CA MET A 529 -8.32 20.07 1.66
C MET A 529 -9.04 20.00 0.31
N THR A 530 -8.60 20.82 -0.64
CA THR A 530 -9.04 20.76 -2.03
C THR A 530 -8.22 19.72 -2.81
N PHE A 531 -8.87 18.73 -3.40
CA PHE A 531 -8.24 17.72 -4.26
C PHE A 531 -8.29 18.11 -5.74
N ALA A 532 -9.45 18.59 -6.21
CA ALA A 532 -9.65 19.05 -7.57
C ALA A 532 -10.55 20.28 -7.60
N VAL A 533 -10.33 21.15 -8.58
CA VAL A 533 -11.13 22.35 -8.86
C VAL A 533 -11.74 22.21 -10.23
N ILE A 534 -13.03 22.54 -10.33
CA ILE A 534 -13.77 22.60 -11.59
C ILE A 534 -14.01 24.07 -11.93
N ARG A 535 -13.56 24.46 -13.11
CA ARG A 535 -13.81 25.79 -13.68
C ARG A 535 -14.66 25.63 -14.94
N SER A 536 -15.48 26.63 -15.24
CA SER A 536 -16.29 26.63 -16.46
C SER A 536 -16.36 28.00 -17.08
N ARG A 537 -16.43 28.04 -18.41
CA ARG A 537 -16.68 29.25 -19.19
C ARG A 537 -18.15 29.43 -19.57
N LEU A 538 -18.97 28.41 -19.31
CA LEU A 538 -20.40 28.46 -19.56
C LEU A 538 -21.11 29.27 -18.46
N PRO A 539 -22.22 29.97 -18.79
CA PRO A 539 -22.95 30.80 -17.85
C PRO A 539 -23.64 29.92 -16.78
N LEU A 540 -22.96 29.73 -15.66
CA LEU A 540 -23.43 28.96 -14.51
C LEU A 540 -23.64 29.88 -13.30
N THR A 541 -24.69 29.60 -12.53
CA THR A 541 -24.87 30.17 -11.19
C THR A 541 -23.76 29.63 -10.29
N VAL A 542 -22.89 30.52 -9.80
CA VAL A 542 -21.80 30.17 -8.89
C VAL A 542 -22.41 29.60 -7.60
N SER A 543 -22.00 28.40 -7.19
CA SER A 543 -22.46 27.81 -5.93
C SER A 543 -21.98 28.67 -4.75
N GLU A 544 -22.88 29.02 -3.82
CA GLU A 544 -22.58 29.89 -2.66
C GLU A 544 -21.48 29.36 -1.72
N HIS A 545 -21.04 28.12 -1.88
CA HIS A 545 -19.90 27.54 -1.15
C HIS A 545 -18.53 27.92 -1.75
N SER A 546 -18.48 28.88 -2.70
CA SER A 546 -17.25 29.29 -3.40
C SER A 546 -16.48 30.44 -2.77
N LYS A 547 -16.81 30.86 -1.53
CA LYS A 547 -16.06 31.91 -0.80
C LYS A 547 -15.05 31.31 0.16
#